data_AF-A0AA37F4K3-F1
#
_entry.id   AF-A0AA37F4K3-F1
#
_cell.length_a   1.000
_cell.length_b   1.000
_cell.length_c   1.000
_cell.angle_alpha   90.00
_cell.angle_beta   90.00
_cell.angle_gamma   90.00
#
_symmetry.space_group_name_H-M   'P 1'
#
loop_
_entity.id
_entity.type
_entity.pdbx_description
1 polymer ?
#
loop_
_entity_poly.entity_id
_entity_poly.type
_entity_poly.pdbx_seq_one_letter_code
_entity_poly.pdbx_strand_id
1 'polypeptide(L)'
;MKNHGSERNYRLRHRYGITEAEADRMHAEQGGLCAICREGEAEHVDHCHETGRVRGLLCFNCNNGLGHFRDDLRVMDLAVLYLLGQVPWPEGDLEPCSAPRREPAPTRSYHLTGRYRITAADADRMLDRQKGWCVVCWMRPAEHVDHDHDTGGVRHALCLPCNSGLGQFRDSARVVEAAIHYLREAWGETTDEEEIARLAAAEDEAWRGLLEAVS
;
A
#
# COMPACT_ATOMS: atom_id res chain seq x y z
N MET A 1 11.48 -16.63 43.83
CA MET A 1 12.03 -16.49 42.47
C MET A 1 11.42 -15.25 41.85
N LYS A 2 12.24 -14.27 41.42
CA LYS A 2 11.71 -13.13 40.65
C LYS A 2 11.53 -13.63 39.21
N ASN A 3 10.30 -13.84 38.77
CA ASN A 3 9.97 -14.12 37.37
C ASN A 3 10.32 -12.88 36.55
N HIS A 4 11.55 -12.82 36.05
CA HIS A 4 11.88 -11.93 34.95
C HIS A 4 11.22 -12.60 33.74
N GLY A 5 10.08 -12.06 33.30
CA GLY A 5 9.43 -12.56 32.09
C GLY A 5 10.41 -12.61 30.92
N SER A 6 10.14 -13.43 29.91
CA SER A 6 10.96 -13.53 28.71
C SER A 6 11.25 -12.12 28.13
N GLU A 7 12.41 -11.95 27.49
CA GLU A 7 12.78 -10.69 26.82
C GLU A 7 11.71 -10.27 25.79
N ARG A 8 11.06 -11.27 25.15
CA ARG A 8 9.91 -11.09 24.26
C ARG A 8 8.72 -10.49 25.00
N ASN A 9 8.29 -11.09 26.12
CA ASN A 9 7.16 -10.60 26.91
C ASN A 9 7.39 -9.17 27.45
N TYR A 10 8.61 -8.85 27.89
CA TYR A 10 8.95 -7.48 28.31
C TYR A 10 8.76 -6.47 27.17
N ARG A 11 9.28 -6.78 25.97
CA ARG A 11 9.15 -5.91 24.79
C ARG A 11 7.72 -5.71 24.33
N LEU A 12 6.92 -6.78 24.32
CA LEU A 12 5.50 -6.73 23.93
C LEU A 12 4.71 -5.84 24.88
N ARG A 13 4.90 -6.03 26.19
CA ARG A 13 4.19 -5.23 27.21
C ARG A 13 4.57 -3.76 27.15
N HIS A 14 5.85 -3.45 26.97
CA HIS A 14 6.32 -2.08 26.94
C HIS A 14 5.93 -1.33 25.65
N ARG A 15 5.93 -2.00 24.50
CA ARG A 15 5.64 -1.33 23.21
C ARG A 15 4.16 -1.33 22.84
N TYR A 16 3.44 -2.40 23.18
CA TYR A 16 2.10 -2.65 22.66
C TYR A 16 1.06 -2.90 23.75
N GLY A 17 1.47 -2.94 25.03
CA GLY A 17 0.55 -3.18 26.14
C GLY A 17 0.02 -4.61 26.24
N ILE A 18 0.49 -5.55 25.42
CA ILE A 18 0.06 -6.95 25.41
C ILE A 18 1.14 -7.88 25.96
N THR A 19 0.71 -9.01 26.50
CA THR A 19 1.55 -10.11 26.94
C THR A 19 1.91 -11.04 25.77
N GLU A 20 2.95 -11.85 25.97
CA GLU A 20 3.33 -12.95 25.08
C GLU A 20 2.16 -13.91 24.83
N ALA A 21 1.39 -14.27 25.86
CA ALA A 21 0.24 -15.16 25.70
C ALA A 21 -0.90 -14.53 24.86
N GLU A 22 -1.09 -13.21 24.94
CA GLU A 22 -2.08 -12.51 24.10
C GLU A 22 -1.63 -12.43 22.64
N ALA A 23 -0.34 -12.18 22.40
CA ALA A 23 0.23 -12.20 21.06
C ALA A 23 0.15 -13.60 20.43
N ASP A 24 0.47 -14.65 21.19
CA ASP A 24 0.44 -16.03 20.70
C ASP A 24 -1.00 -16.49 20.43
N ARG A 25 -1.97 -16.07 21.27
CA ARG A 25 -3.40 -16.31 21.01
C ARG A 25 -3.85 -15.63 19.72
N MET A 26 -3.49 -14.36 19.51
CA MET A 26 -3.81 -13.62 18.28
C MET A 26 -3.19 -14.29 17.04
N HIS A 27 -1.94 -14.76 17.15
CA HIS A 27 -1.29 -15.51 16.09
C HIS A 27 -2.04 -16.80 15.76
N ALA A 28 -2.48 -17.55 16.78
CA ALA A 28 -3.25 -18.78 16.59
C ALA A 28 -4.65 -18.51 15.99
N GLU A 29 -5.37 -17.50 16.47
CA GLU A 29 -6.68 -17.08 15.95
C GLU A 29 -6.59 -16.67 14.47
N GLN A 30 -5.48 -16.05 14.07
CA GLN A 30 -5.21 -15.70 12.68
C GLN A 30 -4.74 -16.89 11.81
N GLY A 31 -4.51 -18.07 12.39
CA GLY A 31 -3.94 -19.22 11.70
C GLY A 31 -2.46 -19.07 11.34
N GLY A 32 -1.74 -18.19 12.03
CA GLY A 32 -0.33 -17.86 11.78
C GLY A 32 -0.09 -16.92 10.60
N LEU A 33 -1.15 -16.42 9.96
CA LEU A 33 -1.09 -15.64 8.73
C LEU A 33 -1.46 -14.17 8.96
N CYS A 34 -0.87 -13.30 8.15
CA CYS A 34 -1.11 -11.86 8.13
C CYS A 34 -2.61 -11.53 8.12
N ALA A 35 -3.07 -10.64 9.00
CA ALA A 35 -4.48 -10.25 9.06
C ALA A 35 -5.00 -9.57 7.79
N ILE A 36 -4.12 -8.96 6.98
CA ILE A 36 -4.48 -8.26 5.74
C ILE A 36 -4.43 -9.20 4.53
N CYS A 37 -3.24 -9.69 4.15
CA CYS A 37 -3.10 -10.47 2.92
C CYS A 37 -3.41 -11.96 3.07
N ARG A 38 -3.50 -12.49 4.30
CA ARG A 38 -3.74 -13.92 4.60
C ARG A 38 -2.75 -14.89 3.94
N GLU A 39 -1.59 -14.41 3.50
CA GLU A 39 -0.56 -15.23 2.82
C GLU A 39 0.79 -15.21 3.54
N GLY A 40 1.25 -14.03 3.96
CA GLY A 40 2.53 -13.89 4.64
C GLY A 40 2.44 -14.27 6.13
N GLU A 41 3.56 -14.66 6.72
CA GLU A 41 3.64 -14.98 8.14
C GLU A 41 3.31 -13.75 9.02
N ALA A 42 2.50 -13.98 10.06
CA ALA A 42 2.06 -12.95 11.00
C ALA A 42 3.14 -12.66 12.07
N GLU A 43 4.19 -11.94 11.67
CA GLU A 43 5.37 -11.69 12.51
C GLU A 43 5.36 -10.34 13.26
N HIS A 44 4.58 -9.37 12.79
CA HIS A 44 4.63 -7.98 13.27
C HIS A 44 3.34 -7.60 14.00
N VAL A 45 3.46 -7.12 15.23
CA VAL A 45 2.32 -6.56 15.98
C VAL A 45 1.98 -5.19 15.41
N ASP A 46 0.80 -5.08 14.83
CA ASP A 46 0.28 -3.84 14.29
C ASP A 46 -0.67 -3.16 15.29
N HIS A 47 -0.56 -1.84 15.39
CA HIS A 47 -1.27 -1.04 16.37
C HIS A 47 -1.55 0.36 15.85
N CYS A 48 -2.64 0.95 16.31
CA CYS A 48 -2.95 2.34 16.03
C CYS A 48 -1.96 3.25 16.76
N HIS A 49 -1.24 4.11 16.02
CA HIS A 49 -0.25 5.02 16.60
C HIS A 49 -0.86 6.15 17.46
N GLU A 50 -2.15 6.43 17.32
CA GLU A 50 -2.85 7.45 18.11
C GLU A 50 -3.35 6.91 19.45
N THR A 51 -3.90 5.70 19.44
CA THR A 51 -4.56 5.10 20.62
C THR A 51 -3.72 4.05 21.32
N GLY A 52 -2.67 3.53 20.67
CA GLY A 52 -1.89 2.38 21.12
C GLY A 52 -2.63 1.05 21.03
N ARG A 53 -3.87 1.03 20.53
CA ARG A 53 -4.67 -0.20 20.41
C ARG A 53 -4.04 -1.14 19.38
N VAL A 54 -3.73 -2.36 19.81
CA VAL A 54 -3.32 -3.45 18.91
C VAL A 54 -4.50 -3.84 18.03
N ARG A 55 -4.24 -3.91 16.72
CA ARG A 55 -5.22 -4.22 15.68
C ARG A 55 -5.12 -5.69 15.26
N GLY A 56 -3.91 -6.21 15.10
CA GLY A 56 -3.66 -7.60 14.67
C GLY A 56 -2.17 -7.87 14.45
N LEU A 57 -1.85 -9.06 13.94
CA LEU A 57 -0.51 -9.40 13.47
C LEU A 57 -0.44 -9.37 11.95
N LEU A 58 0.59 -8.71 11.41
CA LEU A 58 0.80 -8.53 9.98
C LEU A 58 2.13 -9.14 9.54
N CYS A 59 2.23 -9.44 8.24
CA CYS A 59 3.52 -9.68 7.63
C CYS A 59 4.31 -8.38 7.48
N PHE A 60 5.63 -8.49 7.28
CA PHE A 60 6.52 -7.35 7.09
C PHE A 60 6.02 -6.37 6.01
N ASN A 61 5.61 -6.90 4.86
CA ASN A 61 5.19 -6.07 3.73
C ASN A 61 3.92 -5.27 4.03
N CYS A 62 2.85 -5.94 4.49
CA CYS A 62 1.59 -5.28 4.80
C CYS A 62 1.74 -4.20 5.89
N ASN A 63 2.54 -4.47 6.93
CA ASN A 63 2.82 -3.47 7.97
C ASN A 63 3.58 -2.24 7.42
N ASN A 64 4.60 -2.44 6.57
CA ASN A 64 5.29 -1.33 5.93
C ASN A 64 4.40 -0.58 4.92
N GLY A 65 3.53 -1.29 4.19
CA GLY A 65 2.55 -0.71 3.28
C GLY A 65 1.64 0.28 4.00
N LEU A 66 1.04 -0.15 5.12
CA LEU A 66 0.27 0.74 6.01
C LEU A 66 1.09 1.95 6.45
N GLY A 67 2.33 1.76 6.89
CA GLY A 67 3.23 2.85 7.27
C GLY A 67 3.52 3.85 6.15
N HIS A 68 3.64 3.40 4.90
CA HIS A 68 3.85 4.27 3.74
C HIS A 68 2.63 5.14 3.41
N PHE A 69 1.43 4.58 3.58
CA PHE A 69 0.17 5.31 3.46
C PHE A 69 -0.22 6.07 4.73
N ARG A 70 0.47 5.81 5.85
CA ARG A 70 0.22 6.42 7.17
C ARG A 70 -1.22 6.20 7.65
N ASP A 71 -1.78 5.03 7.35
CA ASP A 71 -3.16 4.66 7.65
C ASP A 71 -4.21 5.65 7.07
N ASP A 72 -3.85 6.45 6.06
CA ASP A 72 -4.75 7.42 5.43
C ASP A 72 -5.67 6.72 4.42
N LEU A 73 -6.89 6.39 4.87
CA LEU A 73 -7.90 5.72 4.05
C LEU A 73 -8.16 6.44 2.73
N ARG A 74 -8.16 7.78 2.71
CA ARG A 74 -8.43 8.54 1.47
C ARG A 74 -7.34 8.31 0.44
N VAL A 75 -6.08 8.28 0.86
CA VAL A 75 -4.96 8.01 -0.06
C VAL A 75 -4.95 6.54 -0.49
N MET A 76 -5.35 5.63 0.40
CA MET A 76 -5.47 4.20 0.06
C MET A 76 -6.61 3.95 -0.94
N ASP A 77 -7.76 4.62 -0.79
CA ASP A 77 -8.86 4.56 -1.77
C ASP A 77 -8.39 5.07 -3.15
N LEU A 78 -7.64 6.17 -3.19
CA LEU A 78 -7.02 6.67 -4.43
C LEU A 78 -5.98 5.70 -5.01
N ALA A 79 -5.27 4.96 -4.15
CA ALA A 79 -4.32 3.93 -4.57
C ALA A 79 -5.02 2.71 -5.20
N VAL A 80 -6.18 2.31 -4.68
CA VAL A 80 -7.05 1.30 -5.29
C VAL A 80 -7.49 1.77 -6.68
N LEU A 81 -8.05 2.98 -6.78
CA LEU A 81 -8.47 3.56 -8.06
C LEU A 81 -7.31 3.63 -9.07
N TYR A 82 -6.12 4.02 -8.61
CA TYR A 82 -4.90 4.03 -9.42
C TYR A 82 -4.56 2.65 -10.00
N LEU A 83 -4.58 1.61 -9.17
CA LEU A 83 -4.28 0.23 -9.60
C LEU A 83 -5.33 -0.31 -10.57
N LEU A 84 -6.59 0.11 -10.43
CA LEU A 84 -7.68 -0.19 -11.37
C LEU A 84 -7.63 0.64 -12.67
N GLY A 85 -6.62 1.49 -12.84
CA GLY A 85 -6.46 2.35 -14.03
C GLY A 85 -7.38 3.58 -14.03
N GLN A 86 -8.04 3.89 -12.92
CA GLN A 86 -9.03 4.95 -12.78
C GLN A 86 -8.48 6.15 -12.00
N VAL A 87 -7.48 6.85 -12.56
CA VAL A 87 -6.89 8.01 -11.88
C VAL A 87 -7.87 9.19 -11.84
N PRO A 88 -8.32 9.65 -10.65
CA PRO A 88 -9.18 10.82 -10.56
C PRO A 88 -8.32 12.08 -10.67
N TRP A 89 -8.30 12.67 -11.86
CA TRP A 89 -7.63 13.94 -12.09
C TRP A 89 -8.45 15.07 -11.44
N PRO A 90 -7.84 15.92 -10.59
CA PRO A 90 -8.55 17.03 -9.97
C PRO A 90 -9.17 17.95 -11.02
N GLU A 91 -10.44 18.32 -10.85
CA GLU A 91 -11.10 19.30 -11.72
C GLU A 91 -10.52 20.71 -11.47
N GLY A 92 -10.26 21.47 -12.54
CA GLY A 92 -9.80 22.86 -12.47
C GLY A 92 -8.28 23.09 -12.58
N ASP A 93 -7.86 24.34 -12.37
CA ASP A 93 -6.46 24.76 -12.47
C ASP A 93 -5.65 24.30 -11.24
N LEU A 94 -5.31 23.02 -11.18
CA LEU A 94 -4.29 22.54 -10.25
C LEU A 94 -2.99 23.31 -10.51
N GLU A 95 -2.54 24.12 -9.56
CA GLU A 95 -1.27 24.82 -9.68
C GLU A 95 -0.11 23.81 -9.79
N PRO A 96 0.91 24.08 -10.63
CA PRO A 96 2.07 23.23 -10.71
C PRO A 96 2.73 23.02 -9.34
N CYS A 97 3.26 21.82 -9.15
CA CYS A 97 3.99 21.48 -7.94
C CYS A 97 5.10 22.50 -7.69
N SER A 98 5.03 23.15 -6.54
CA SER A 98 5.97 24.20 -6.15
C SER A 98 7.36 23.66 -5.77
N ALA A 99 7.48 22.34 -5.59
CA ALA A 99 8.75 21.70 -5.31
C ALA A 99 9.65 21.75 -6.55
N PRO A 100 10.93 22.15 -6.43
CA PRO A 100 11.85 22.13 -7.55
C PRO A 100 12.02 20.69 -8.04
N ARG A 101 11.96 20.50 -9.36
CA ARG A 101 12.27 19.19 -9.97
C ARG A 101 13.71 18.85 -9.62
N ARG A 102 13.92 17.72 -8.95
CA ARG A 102 15.27 17.23 -8.68
C ARG A 102 15.95 16.94 -10.01
N GLU A 103 17.21 17.37 -10.15
CA GLU A 103 18.00 16.98 -11.30
C GLU A 103 18.09 15.45 -11.36
N PRO A 104 17.81 14.85 -12.53
CA PRO A 104 17.85 13.41 -12.66
C PRO A 104 19.27 12.90 -12.43
N ALA A 105 19.42 11.92 -11.52
CA ALA A 105 20.70 11.26 -11.32
C ALA A 105 21.21 10.65 -12.64
N PRO A 106 22.54 10.58 -12.88
CA PRO A 106 23.10 10.03 -14.12
C PRO A 106 22.62 8.62 -14.45
N THR A 107 22.33 7.81 -13.43
CA THR A 107 21.81 6.45 -13.54
C THR A 107 20.35 6.38 -14.03
N ARG A 108 19.59 7.48 -13.95
CA ARG A 108 18.16 7.51 -14.30
C ARG A 108 17.92 7.15 -15.77
N SER A 109 18.78 7.60 -16.68
CA SER A 109 18.63 7.33 -18.13
C SER A 109 18.74 5.84 -18.49
N TYR A 110 19.65 5.11 -17.84
CA TYR A 110 19.83 3.67 -18.01
C TYR A 110 18.60 2.87 -17.54
N HIS A 111 18.01 3.22 -16.39
CA HIS A 111 16.83 2.54 -15.87
C HIS A 111 15.57 2.82 -16.70
N LEU A 112 15.39 4.07 -17.14
CA LEU A 112 14.27 4.47 -18.01
C LEU A 112 14.27 3.71 -19.33
N THR A 113 15.43 3.63 -20.00
CA THR A 113 15.54 2.98 -21.31
C THR A 113 15.59 1.46 -21.22
N GLY A 114 16.28 0.90 -20.22
CA GLY A 114 16.44 -0.54 -20.06
C GLY A 114 15.22 -1.25 -19.48
N ARG A 115 14.69 -0.74 -18.35
CA ARG A 115 13.60 -1.39 -17.61
C ARG A 115 12.22 -0.95 -18.08
N TYR A 116 12.05 0.34 -18.31
CA TYR A 116 10.74 0.94 -18.59
C TYR A 116 10.51 1.23 -20.08
N ARG A 117 11.53 1.05 -20.93
CA ARG A 117 11.50 1.32 -22.37
C ARG A 117 10.98 2.73 -22.72
N ILE A 118 11.23 3.70 -21.85
CA ILE A 118 10.91 5.12 -22.07
C ILE A 118 12.19 5.97 -22.03
N THR A 119 12.17 7.09 -22.73
CA THR A 119 13.28 8.05 -22.69
C THR A 119 13.19 8.99 -21.49
N ALA A 120 14.26 9.72 -21.18
CA ALA A 120 14.19 10.81 -20.21
C ALA A 120 13.13 11.86 -20.59
N ALA A 121 13.01 12.17 -21.89
CA ALA A 121 12.01 13.10 -22.40
C ALA A 121 10.57 12.58 -22.24
N ASP A 122 10.35 11.26 -22.33
CA ASP A 122 9.04 10.67 -22.04
C ASP A 122 8.67 10.83 -20.56
N ALA A 123 9.63 10.58 -19.66
CA ALA A 123 9.44 10.77 -18.22
C ALA A 123 9.18 12.24 -17.87
N ASP A 124 9.85 13.18 -18.54
CA ASP A 124 9.63 14.62 -18.32
C ASP A 124 8.24 15.06 -18.83
N ARG A 125 7.82 14.57 -20.01
CA ARG A 125 6.45 14.78 -20.52
C ARG A 125 5.37 14.22 -19.58
N MET A 126 5.63 13.08 -18.95
CA MET A 126 4.74 12.50 -17.94
C MET A 126 4.61 13.42 -16.73
N LEU A 127 5.73 13.89 -16.19
CA LEU A 127 5.73 14.85 -15.07
C LEU A 127 5.02 16.16 -15.44
N ASP A 128 5.17 16.65 -16.67
CA ASP A 128 4.48 17.85 -17.14
C ASP A 128 2.95 17.68 -17.15
N ARG A 129 2.46 16.55 -17.67
CA ARG A 129 1.02 16.22 -17.63
C ARG A 129 0.47 16.15 -16.22
N GLN A 130 1.27 15.65 -15.29
CA GLN A 130 0.95 15.58 -13.87
C GLN A 130 1.13 16.89 -13.12
N LYS A 131 1.60 17.94 -13.81
CA LYS A 131 2.01 19.21 -13.20
C LYS A 131 3.00 19.01 -12.03
N GLY A 132 3.83 17.97 -12.10
CA GLY A 132 4.82 17.59 -11.09
C GLY A 132 4.25 16.88 -9.85
N TRP A 133 2.95 16.63 -9.76
CA TRP A 133 2.31 15.99 -8.61
C TRP A 133 2.22 14.48 -8.75
N CYS A 134 2.30 13.78 -7.61
CA CYS A 134 1.95 12.36 -7.52
C CYS A 134 0.47 12.15 -7.84
N VAL A 135 0.14 11.30 -8.82
CA VAL A 135 -1.25 11.08 -9.24
C VAL A 135 -2.09 10.26 -8.27
N VAL A 136 -1.46 9.57 -7.31
CA VAL A 136 -2.19 8.83 -6.26
C VAL A 136 -2.63 9.81 -5.18
N CYS A 137 -1.70 10.55 -4.59
CA CYS A 137 -2.02 11.36 -3.40
C CYS A 137 -2.31 12.82 -3.70
N TRP A 138 -1.89 13.37 -4.85
CA TRP A 138 -2.00 14.78 -5.21
C TRP A 138 -1.41 15.79 -4.21
N MET A 139 -0.63 15.32 -3.23
CA MET A 139 -0.11 16.12 -2.12
C MET A 139 1.41 16.23 -2.11
N ARG A 140 2.11 15.40 -2.90
CA ARG A 140 3.57 15.27 -2.88
C ARG A 140 4.13 15.31 -4.30
N PRO A 141 5.36 15.81 -4.49
CA PRO A 141 6.01 15.78 -5.79
C PRO A 141 6.14 14.35 -6.30
N ALA A 142 5.91 14.16 -7.59
CA ALA A 142 6.19 12.91 -8.27
C ALA A 142 7.70 12.81 -8.56
N GLU A 143 8.31 11.71 -8.12
CA GLU A 143 9.76 11.49 -8.19
C GLU A 143 10.13 10.15 -8.84
N HIS A 144 9.20 9.19 -8.89
CA HIS A 144 9.45 7.82 -9.32
C HIS A 144 8.48 7.45 -10.43
N VAL A 145 8.97 6.87 -11.52
CA VAL A 145 8.10 6.30 -12.56
C VAL A 145 7.60 4.95 -12.07
N ASP A 146 6.29 4.83 -11.94
CA ASP A 146 5.61 3.60 -11.62
C ASP A 146 5.29 2.80 -12.90
N HIS A 147 5.26 1.49 -12.75
CA HIS A 147 4.99 0.55 -13.83
C HIS A 147 4.11 -0.57 -13.32
N ASP A 148 3.33 -1.11 -14.25
CA ASP A 148 2.53 -2.29 -14.03
C ASP A 148 3.43 -3.52 -14.02
N HIS A 149 3.34 -4.33 -12.97
CA HIS A 149 4.26 -5.45 -12.77
C HIS A 149 3.87 -6.71 -13.57
N ASP A 150 2.66 -6.75 -14.14
CA ASP A 150 2.20 -7.86 -14.99
C ASP A 150 2.53 -7.60 -16.46
N THR A 151 2.23 -6.40 -16.94
CA THR A 151 2.41 -5.99 -18.34
C THR A 151 3.77 -5.34 -18.60
N GLY A 152 4.44 -4.84 -17.56
CA GLY A 152 5.63 -3.99 -17.67
C GLY A 152 5.33 -2.58 -18.22
N GLY A 153 4.05 -2.25 -18.41
CA GLY A 153 3.60 -0.97 -18.95
C GLY A 153 3.87 0.16 -17.96
N VAL A 154 4.44 1.26 -18.44
CA VAL A 154 4.60 2.47 -17.64
C VAL A 154 3.23 3.07 -17.34
N ARG A 155 2.96 3.35 -16.05
CA ARG A 155 1.70 3.95 -15.59
C ARG A 155 1.89 5.46 -15.46
N HIS A 156 2.24 5.93 -14.27
CA HIS A 156 2.41 7.36 -13.96
C HIS A 156 3.63 7.59 -13.07
N ALA A 157 3.97 8.85 -12.81
CA ALA A 157 4.97 9.19 -11.82
C ALA A 157 4.33 9.37 -10.43
N LEU A 158 4.91 8.75 -9.42
CA LEU A 158 4.42 8.74 -8.04
C LEU A 158 5.45 9.36 -7.09
N CYS A 159 4.99 9.80 -5.92
CA CYS A 159 5.89 10.13 -4.83
C CYS A 159 6.45 8.83 -4.21
N LEU A 160 7.62 8.91 -3.58
CA LEU A 160 8.26 7.73 -2.97
C LEU A 160 7.32 6.93 -2.06
N PRO A 161 6.54 7.55 -1.15
CA PRO A 161 5.69 6.77 -0.25
C PRO A 161 4.54 6.06 -0.95
N CYS A 162 3.91 6.67 -1.96
CA CYS A 162 2.86 5.99 -2.73
C CYS A 162 3.45 4.84 -3.55
N ASN A 163 4.57 5.06 -4.24
CA ASN A 163 5.25 4.02 -5.03
C ASN A 163 5.66 2.82 -4.15
N SER A 164 6.35 3.09 -3.04
CA SER A 164 6.78 2.05 -2.12
C SER A 164 5.60 1.37 -1.45
N GLY A 165 4.57 2.12 -1.06
CA GLY A 165 3.36 1.57 -0.45
C GLY A 165 2.64 0.58 -1.36
N LEU A 166 2.44 0.95 -2.63
CA LEU A 166 1.88 0.05 -3.65
C LEU A 166 2.73 -1.22 -3.81
N GLY A 167 4.04 -1.07 -3.94
CA GLY A 167 4.96 -2.21 -4.05
C GLY A 167 4.96 -3.13 -2.83
N GLN A 168 4.80 -2.58 -1.61
CA GLN A 168 4.65 -3.39 -0.39
C GLN A 168 3.34 -4.17 -0.39
N PHE A 169 2.26 -3.60 -0.93
CA PHE A 169 1.02 -4.32 -1.20
C PHE A 169 1.04 -5.13 -2.50
N ARG A 170 2.23 -5.33 -3.08
CA ARG A 170 2.46 -6.12 -4.29
C ARG A 170 1.63 -5.64 -5.49
N ASP A 171 1.35 -4.33 -5.54
CA ASP A 171 0.57 -3.69 -6.60
C ASP A 171 -0.82 -4.30 -6.79
N SER A 172 -1.39 -4.89 -5.72
CA SER A 172 -2.70 -5.53 -5.74
C SER A 172 -3.76 -4.61 -5.13
N ALA A 173 -4.77 -4.26 -5.93
CA ALA A 173 -5.90 -3.44 -5.48
C ALA A 173 -6.61 -4.11 -4.31
N ARG A 174 -6.90 -5.42 -4.42
CA ARG A 174 -7.45 -6.23 -3.33
C ARG A 174 -6.65 -6.18 -2.03
N VAL A 175 -5.31 -6.22 -2.07
CA VAL A 175 -4.53 -6.16 -0.83
C VAL A 175 -4.63 -4.78 -0.17
N VAL A 176 -4.71 -3.71 -0.97
CA VAL A 176 -4.96 -2.35 -0.46
C VAL A 176 -6.38 -2.23 0.12
N GLU A 177 -7.39 -2.78 -0.55
CA GLU A 177 -8.77 -2.82 -0.05
C GLU A 177 -8.88 -3.60 1.27
N ALA A 178 -8.27 -4.79 1.34
CA ALA A 178 -8.21 -5.56 2.58
C ALA A 178 -7.54 -4.77 3.71
N ALA A 179 -6.51 -3.97 3.40
CA ALA A 179 -5.87 -3.09 4.36
C ALA A 179 -6.80 -1.94 4.82
N ILE A 180 -7.62 -1.38 3.93
CA ILE A 180 -8.66 -0.40 4.28
C ILE A 180 -9.69 -1.02 5.23
N HIS A 181 -10.20 -2.21 4.92
CA HIS A 181 -11.14 -2.95 5.77
C HIS A 181 -10.54 -3.21 7.15
N TYR A 182 -9.30 -3.71 7.20
CA TYR A 182 -8.57 -3.94 8.43
C TYR A 182 -8.48 -2.69 9.32
N LEU A 183 -8.27 -1.52 8.73
CA LEU A 183 -8.25 -0.25 9.45
C LEU A 183 -9.64 0.18 9.93
N ARG A 184 -10.69 0.02 9.11
CA ARG A 184 -12.09 0.36 9.44
C ARG A 184 -12.63 -0.49 10.58
N GLU A 185 -12.42 -1.81 10.54
CA GLU A 185 -12.82 -2.72 11.61
C GLU A 185 -12.18 -2.33 12.95
N ALA A 186 -10.90 -1.92 12.92
CA ALA A 186 -10.20 -1.45 14.12
C ALA A 186 -10.80 -0.16 14.70
N TRP A 187 -11.44 0.67 13.87
CA TRP A 187 -12.15 1.89 14.29
C TRP A 187 -13.61 1.65 14.69
N GLY A 188 -14.11 0.42 14.59
CA GLY A 188 -15.50 0.09 14.89
C GLY A 188 -16.48 0.51 13.79
N GLU A 189 -15.96 0.84 12.60
CA GLU A 189 -16.77 0.92 11.39
C GLU A 189 -17.00 -0.52 10.91
N THR A 190 -18.25 -0.98 10.99
CA THR A 190 -18.60 -2.34 10.52
C THR A 190 -18.58 -2.35 8.99
N THR A 191 -17.69 -3.14 8.41
CA THR A 191 -17.82 -3.61 7.02
C THR A 191 -18.17 -5.08 7.06
N ASP A 192 -19.19 -5.47 6.30
CA ASP A 192 -19.77 -6.81 6.35
C ASP A 192 -18.79 -7.86 5.79
N GLU A 193 -18.67 -9.03 6.42
CA GLU A 193 -17.77 -10.11 5.96
C GLU A 193 -18.10 -10.57 4.53
N GLU A 194 -19.38 -10.46 4.14
CA GLU A 194 -19.87 -10.70 2.78
C GLU A 194 -19.32 -9.67 1.76
N GLU A 195 -19.07 -8.43 2.17
CA GLU A 195 -18.56 -7.38 1.29
C GLU A 195 -17.07 -7.57 0.99
N ILE A 196 -16.27 -7.97 1.99
CA ILE A 196 -14.86 -8.36 1.81
C ILE A 196 -14.75 -9.58 0.88
N ALA A 197 -15.60 -10.60 1.08
CA ALA A 197 -15.64 -11.78 0.22
C ALA A 197 -16.10 -11.45 -1.22
N ARG A 198 -17.03 -10.51 -1.36
CA ARG A 198 -17.51 -10.03 -2.67
C ARG A 198 -16.44 -9.27 -3.44
N LEU A 199 -15.68 -8.38 -2.79
CA LEU A 199 -14.58 -7.65 -3.41
C LEU A 199 -13.48 -8.62 -3.88
N ALA A 200 -13.15 -9.61 -3.04
CA ALA A 200 -12.20 -10.67 -3.41
C ALA A 200 -12.69 -11.52 -4.61
N ALA A 201 -14.00 -11.75 -4.76
CA ALA A 201 -14.58 -12.51 -5.86
C ALA A 201 -14.77 -11.69 -7.15
N ALA A 202 -15.05 -10.39 -7.04
CA ALA A 202 -15.26 -9.51 -8.19
C ALA A 202 -13.98 -9.31 -9.03
N GLU A 203 -12.80 -9.38 -8.40
CA GLU A 203 -11.50 -9.35 -9.10
C GLU A 203 -11.28 -10.62 -9.94
N ASP A 204 -11.59 -11.82 -9.41
CA ASP A 204 -11.45 -13.08 -10.16
C ASP A 204 -12.32 -13.10 -11.43
N GLU A 205 -13.50 -12.45 -11.37
CA GLU A 205 -14.43 -12.37 -12.49
C GLU A 205 -14.03 -11.29 -13.51
N ALA A 206 -13.54 -10.13 -13.05
CA ALA A 206 -13.03 -9.07 -13.91
C ALA A 206 -11.73 -9.47 -14.64
N TRP A 207 -10.82 -10.19 -13.97
CA TRP A 207 -9.60 -10.72 -14.58
C TRP A 207 -9.87 -11.87 -15.56
N ARG A 208 -10.85 -12.73 -15.27
CA ARG A 208 -11.34 -13.74 -16.24
C ARG A 208 -11.94 -13.09 -17.48
N GLY A 209 -12.76 -12.05 -17.30
CA GLY A 209 -13.31 -11.28 -18.42
C GLY A 209 -12.24 -10.58 -19.26
N LEU A 210 -11.17 -10.08 -18.64
CA LEU A 210 -10.02 -9.52 -19.34
C LEU A 210 -9.24 -10.60 -20.12
N LEU A 211 -8.94 -11.76 -19.52
CA LEU A 211 -8.25 -12.88 -20.19
C LEU A 211 -9.05 -13.45 -21.38
N GLU A 212 -10.38 -13.53 -21.27
CA GLU A 212 -11.26 -13.91 -22.38
C GLU A 212 -11.30 -12.85 -23.50
N ALA A 213 -11.07 -11.58 -23.19
CA ALA A 213 -11.03 -10.50 -24.18
C ALA A 213 -9.67 -10.36 -24.91
N VAL A 214 -8.61 -11.04 -24.43
CA VAL A 214 -7.28 -11.07 -25.07
C VAL A 214 -6.96 -12.43 -25.73
N SER A 215 -7.94 -13.33 -25.83
CA SER A 215 -7.87 -14.63 -26.52
C SER A 215 -8.57 -14.58 -27.88
#